data_AF-A0A151SMD8-F1
#
_entry.id   AF-A0A151SMD8-F1
#
_cell.length_a   1.000
_cell.length_b   1.000
_cell.length_c   1.000
_cell.angle_alpha   90.00
_cell.angle_beta   90.00
_cell.angle_gamma   90.00
#
_symmetry.space_group_name_H-M   'P 1'
#
loop_
_entity.id
_entity.type
_entity.pdbx_description
1 polymer ?
#
loop_
_entity_poly.entity_id
_entity_poly.type
_entity_poly.pdbx_seq_one_letter_code
_entity_poly.pdbx_strand_id
1 'polypeptide(L)'
;MMTHSRALPLHSLHVLKWDLGLPGTIHQTLVPQYPNTFQFLNCPNSVVSLKLTRWPEELTFSALQWSNEGGTHYQEFKRGQSALAFPMKFLWGYGAQKKVRAWLEEFQKLPYLSLYFDSSKIHPNSDLMEKRVVGVLHELLSLTLHKKTKRNYLRGLRDELNLP
;
A
#
# COMPACT_ATOMS: atom_id res chain seq x y z
N MET A 1 -2.78 -8.23 4.79
CA MET A 1 -3.54 -7.26 3.97
C MET A 1 -3.18 -5.85 4.44
N MET A 2 -3.04 -4.86 3.55
CA MET A 2 -2.61 -3.50 3.93
C MET A 2 -3.64 -2.77 4.81
N THR A 3 -4.92 -3.05 4.57
CA THR A 3 -6.05 -2.51 5.34
C THR A 3 -6.30 -3.38 6.57
N HIS A 4 -6.45 -2.79 7.74
CA HIS A 4 -6.61 -3.54 8.98
C HIS A 4 -7.94 -4.31 9.05
N SER A 5 -9.06 -3.74 8.56
CA SER A 5 -10.39 -4.36 8.64
C SER A 5 -10.67 -5.39 7.52
N ARG A 6 -9.72 -5.51 6.58
CA ARG A 6 -9.90 -6.20 5.29
C ARG A 6 -11.10 -5.67 4.47
N ALA A 7 -11.56 -4.46 4.77
CA ALA A 7 -12.64 -3.82 4.06
C ALA A 7 -12.23 -2.41 3.63
N LEU A 8 -12.83 -1.93 2.55
CA LEU A 8 -12.65 -0.58 2.06
C LEU A 8 -14.01 0.07 1.79
N PRO A 9 -14.23 1.32 2.24
CA PRO A 9 -15.45 2.04 1.92
C PRO A 9 -15.64 2.18 0.40
N LEU A 10 -16.83 1.86 -0.12
CA LEU A 10 -17.09 1.94 -1.56
C LEU A 10 -16.92 3.35 -2.12
N HIS A 11 -17.25 4.38 -1.33
CA HIS A 11 -17.05 5.76 -1.74
C HIS A 11 -15.56 6.07 -2.00
N SER A 12 -14.65 5.51 -1.20
CA SER A 12 -13.20 5.71 -1.37
C SER A 12 -12.69 5.03 -2.62
N LEU A 13 -13.15 3.80 -2.89
CA LEU A 13 -12.86 3.11 -4.16
C LEU A 13 -13.44 3.84 -5.36
N HIS A 14 -14.64 4.41 -5.25
CA HIS A 14 -15.26 5.16 -6.34
C HIS A 14 -14.45 6.40 -6.72
N VAL A 15 -13.93 7.12 -5.72
CA VAL A 15 -13.10 8.30 -5.94
C VAL A 15 -11.79 7.94 -6.64
N LEU A 16 -11.20 6.77 -6.32
CA LEU A 16 -9.97 6.26 -6.93
C LEU A 16 -10.18 5.49 -8.24
N LYS A 17 -11.42 5.33 -8.72
CA LYS A 17 -11.75 4.44 -9.84
C LYS A 17 -10.90 4.70 -11.08
N TRP A 18 -10.71 5.97 -11.43
CA TRP A 18 -9.97 6.35 -12.64
C TRP A 18 -8.46 6.17 -12.46
N ASP A 19 -7.94 6.47 -11.28
CA ASP A 19 -6.52 6.30 -10.97
C ASP A 19 -6.14 4.81 -10.98
N LEU A 20 -7.04 3.94 -10.52
CA LEU A 20 -6.89 2.48 -10.49
C LEU A 20 -7.30 1.78 -11.79
N GLY A 21 -7.81 2.52 -12.79
CA GLY A 21 -8.28 1.93 -14.05
C GLY A 21 -9.51 1.01 -13.91
N LEU A 22 -10.33 1.23 -12.88
CA LEU A 22 -11.48 0.40 -12.58
C LEU A 22 -12.68 0.75 -13.49
N PRO A 23 -13.45 -0.25 -13.96
CA PRO A 23 -14.69 -0.01 -14.69
C PRO A 23 -15.72 0.78 -13.85
N GLY A 24 -16.51 1.63 -14.49
CA GLY A 24 -17.58 2.39 -13.81
C GLY A 24 -18.64 1.49 -13.14
N THR A 25 -18.80 0.26 -13.63
CA THR A 25 -19.74 -0.76 -13.14
C THR A 25 -19.16 -1.67 -12.06
N ILE A 26 -17.99 -1.34 -11.48
CA ILE A 26 -17.31 -2.21 -10.50
C ILE A 26 -18.21 -2.62 -9.32
N HIS A 27 -19.04 -1.70 -8.84
CA HIS A 27 -19.97 -1.94 -7.74
C HIS A 27 -21.06 -2.97 -8.06
N GLN A 28 -21.36 -3.21 -9.33
CA GLN A 28 -22.34 -4.22 -9.77
C GLN A 28 -21.67 -5.49 -10.27
N THR A 29 -20.43 -5.41 -10.75
CA THR A 29 -19.77 -6.51 -11.46
C THR A 29 -18.79 -7.29 -10.59
N LEU A 30 -18.10 -6.63 -9.65
CA LEU A 30 -17.01 -7.25 -8.91
C LEU A 30 -17.47 -8.40 -7.99
N VAL A 31 -18.52 -8.17 -7.19
CA VAL A 31 -19.02 -9.19 -6.26
C VAL A 31 -19.67 -10.36 -7.00
N PRO A 32 -20.52 -10.16 -8.04
CA PRO A 32 -21.07 -11.29 -8.80
C PRO A 32 -20.02 -12.08 -9.59
N GLN A 33 -18.96 -11.44 -10.09
CA GLN A 33 -17.87 -12.15 -10.80
C GLN A 33 -16.96 -12.93 -9.85
N TYR A 34 -16.77 -12.42 -8.62
CA TYR A 34 -15.86 -13.01 -7.63
C TYR A 34 -16.52 -13.15 -6.25
N PRO A 35 -17.62 -13.93 -6.15
CA PRO A 35 -18.44 -14.00 -4.92
C PRO A 35 -17.72 -14.68 -3.76
N ASN A 36 -16.74 -15.54 -4.05
CA ASN A 36 -15.92 -16.22 -3.05
C ASN A 36 -14.78 -15.35 -2.51
N THR A 37 -14.53 -14.19 -3.14
CA THR A 37 -13.40 -13.31 -2.83
C THR A 37 -13.88 -12.01 -2.19
N PHE A 38 -14.96 -11.42 -2.71
CA PHE A 38 -15.48 -10.14 -2.26
C PHE A 38 -16.90 -10.24 -1.70
N GLN A 39 -17.18 -9.45 -0.68
CA GLN A 39 -18.50 -9.34 -0.06
C GLN A 39 -18.81 -7.88 0.27
N PHE A 40 -20.05 -7.45 0.08
CA PHE A 40 -20.51 -6.17 0.62
C PHE A 40 -20.79 -6.29 2.11
N LEU A 41 -20.25 -5.35 2.88
CA LEU A 41 -20.56 -5.15 4.29
C LEU A 41 -21.28 -3.81 4.46
N ASN A 42 -22.40 -3.84 5.16
CA ASN A 42 -23.07 -2.65 5.64
C ASN A 42 -22.50 -2.32 7.02
N CYS A 43 -21.70 -1.27 7.11
CA CYS A 43 -21.19 -0.78 8.39
C CYS A 43 -22.32 -0.02 9.13
N PRO A 44 -22.27 0.07 10.48
CA PRO A 44 -23.31 0.70 11.30
C PRO A 44 -23.67 2.14 10.87
N ASN A 45 -22.71 2.85 10.26
CA ASN A 45 -22.87 4.24 9.83
C ASN A 45 -23.53 4.37 8.44
N SER A 46 -24.24 3.35 7.95
CA SER A 46 -24.79 3.28 6.59
C SER A 46 -23.73 3.36 5.47
N VAL A 47 -22.46 3.17 5.81
CA VAL A 47 -21.37 3.12 4.83
C VAL A 47 -21.27 1.70 4.30
N VAL A 48 -21.51 1.56 3.00
CA VAL A 48 -21.28 0.29 2.30
C VAL A 48 -19.78 0.15 2.03
N SER A 49 -19.21 -0.95 2.51
CA SER A 49 -17.80 -1.29 2.36
C SER A 49 -17.65 -2.60 1.58
N LEU A 50 -16.61 -2.67 0.76
CA LEU A 50 -16.22 -3.89 0.07
C LEU A 50 -15.22 -4.64 0.96
N LYS A 51 -15.61 -5.80 1.46
CA LYS A 51 -14.75 -6.69 2.25
C LYS A 51 -14.12 -7.74 1.36
N LEU A 52 -12.85 -8.04 1.63
CA LEU A 52 -12.21 -9.24 1.12
C LEU A 52 -12.41 -10.41 2.10
N THR A 53 -13.07 -11.46 1.63
CA THR A 53 -13.35 -12.67 2.41
C THR A 53 -12.18 -13.63 2.37
N ARG A 54 -11.60 -13.84 1.18
CA ARG A 54 -10.46 -14.73 0.96
C ARG A 54 -9.27 -13.92 0.45
N TRP A 55 -8.16 -13.99 1.17
CA TRP A 55 -6.89 -13.39 0.76
C TRP A 55 -6.03 -14.45 0.07
N PRO A 56 -5.78 -14.37 -1.25
CA PRO A 56 -4.87 -15.27 -1.93
C PRO A 56 -3.42 -14.94 -1.53
N GLU A 57 -2.67 -15.96 -1.09
CA GLU A 57 -1.27 -15.78 -0.65
C GLU A 57 -0.34 -15.37 -1.81
N GLU A 58 -0.69 -15.75 -3.03
CA GLU A 58 0.00 -15.38 -4.27
C GLU A 58 0.01 -13.86 -4.52
N LEU A 59 -0.88 -13.09 -3.89
CA LEU A 59 -0.95 -11.63 -4.01
C LEU A 59 -0.31 -10.90 -2.80
N THR A 60 0.50 -11.59 -1.99
CA THR A 60 1.15 -11.01 -0.78
C THR A 60 2.49 -10.32 -1.04
N PHE A 61 2.87 -10.14 -2.30
CA PHE A 61 4.14 -9.53 -2.68
C PHE A 61 3.98 -8.02 -2.84
N SER A 62 4.86 -7.24 -2.23
CA SER A 62 4.86 -5.80 -2.47
C SER A 62 5.48 -5.48 -3.83
N ALA A 63 5.03 -4.41 -4.46
CA ALA A 63 5.60 -3.87 -5.69
C ALA A 63 7.11 -3.59 -5.56
N LEU A 64 7.57 -3.25 -4.34
CA LEU A 64 8.99 -3.04 -4.05
C LEU A 64 9.78 -4.35 -4.03
N GLN A 65 9.21 -5.42 -3.47
CA GLN A 65 9.82 -6.76 -3.53
C GLN A 65 9.89 -7.25 -4.97
N TRP A 66 8.78 -7.12 -5.70
CA TRP A 66 8.67 -7.53 -7.09
C TRP A 66 9.71 -6.85 -8.00
N SER A 67 9.95 -5.55 -7.80
CA SER A 67 10.90 -4.80 -8.62
C SER A 67 12.37 -5.11 -8.32
N ASN A 68 12.71 -5.49 -7.07
CA ASN A 68 14.08 -5.79 -6.67
C ASN A 68 14.54 -7.20 -7.09
N GLU A 69 13.64 -8.17 -7.21
CA GLU A 69 13.98 -9.57 -7.51
C GLU A 69 13.98 -9.91 -9.01
N GLY A 70 13.82 -8.92 -9.90
CA GLY A 70 13.88 -9.14 -11.35
C GLY A 70 12.81 -10.10 -11.89
N GLY A 71 11.74 -10.35 -11.12
CA GLY A 71 10.55 -11.07 -11.52
C GLY A 71 10.69 -12.58 -11.81
N THR A 72 11.81 -13.25 -11.49
CA THR A 72 12.01 -14.65 -11.94
C THR A 72 12.47 -15.68 -10.90
N HIS A 73 13.11 -15.34 -9.77
CA HIS A 73 13.47 -16.36 -8.78
C HIS A 73 13.48 -15.82 -7.35
N TYR A 74 12.61 -16.40 -6.51
CA TYR A 74 12.51 -16.10 -5.09
C TYR A 74 13.52 -16.98 -4.32
N GLN A 75 14.68 -16.44 -3.98
CA GLN A 75 15.53 -17.02 -2.93
C GLN A 75 15.16 -16.36 -1.61
N GLU A 76 14.42 -17.10 -0.79
CA GLU A 76 14.25 -16.92 0.66
C GLU A 76 14.44 -15.49 1.17
N PHE A 77 13.54 -14.58 0.79
CA PHE A 77 13.48 -13.27 1.41
C PHE A 77 13.16 -13.46 2.90
N LYS A 78 14.19 -13.36 3.76
CA LYS A 78 14.01 -13.45 5.21
C LYS A 78 13.20 -12.25 5.68
N ARG A 79 11.89 -12.46 5.84
CA ARG A 79 10.91 -11.46 6.30
C ARG A 79 11.50 -10.66 7.47
N GLY A 80 11.76 -9.37 7.24
CA GLY A 80 12.23 -8.44 8.26
C GLY A 80 13.76 -8.31 8.43
N GLN A 81 14.58 -9.01 7.64
CA GLN A 81 16.06 -8.95 7.75
C GLN A 81 16.75 -8.27 6.57
N SER A 82 16.06 -8.08 5.45
CA SER A 82 16.62 -7.45 4.26
C SER A 82 16.12 -6.00 4.14
N ALA A 83 17.06 -5.05 4.15
CA ALA A 83 16.76 -3.65 3.89
C ALA A 83 16.40 -3.49 2.39
N LEU A 84 15.10 -3.41 2.07
CA LEU A 84 14.68 -2.96 0.74
C LEU A 84 14.82 -1.46 0.67
N ALA A 85 15.54 -1.01 -0.36
CA ALA A 85 15.69 0.39 -0.64
C ALA A 85 14.66 0.84 -1.68
N PHE A 86 13.99 1.97 -1.43
CA PHE A 86 13.15 2.60 -2.45
C PHE A 86 14.04 3.14 -3.59
N PRO A 87 13.68 2.95 -4.87
CA PRO A 87 14.44 3.50 -5.98
C PRO A 87 14.35 5.03 -5.96
N MET A 88 15.50 5.70 -6.01
CA MET A 88 15.56 7.16 -5.90
C MET A 88 16.27 7.80 -7.08
N LYS A 89 15.65 8.86 -7.61
CA LYS A 89 16.20 9.70 -8.65
C LYS A 89 16.16 11.14 -8.17
N PHE A 90 17.33 11.73 -7.99
CA PHE A 90 17.45 13.14 -7.67
C PHE A 90 17.69 13.94 -8.94
N LEU A 91 17.00 15.08 -9.06
CA LEU A 91 17.26 16.03 -10.13
C LEU A 91 18.67 16.64 -9.95
N TRP A 92 19.28 17.05 -11.06
CA TRP A 92 20.53 17.81 -11.02
C TRP A 92 20.35 19.09 -10.19
N GLY A 93 21.35 19.40 -9.35
CA GLY A 93 21.29 20.50 -8.38
C GLY A 93 20.84 20.09 -6.96
N TYR A 94 20.24 18.90 -6.78
CA TYR A 94 19.87 18.39 -5.45
C TYR A 94 21.10 17.97 -4.60
N GLY A 95 22.30 17.96 -5.19
CA GLY A 95 23.56 17.57 -4.54
C GLY A 95 24.00 18.47 -3.37
N ALA A 96 23.45 19.68 -3.25
CA ALA A 96 23.77 20.58 -2.15
C ALA A 96 23.17 20.14 -0.80
N GLN A 97 22.17 19.26 -0.79
CA GLN A 97 21.46 18.86 0.43
C GLN A 97 22.07 17.60 1.07
N LYS A 98 23.33 17.71 1.53
CA LYS A 98 24.04 16.61 2.23
C LYS A 98 23.25 16.02 3.40
N LYS A 99 22.52 16.87 4.16
CA LYS A 99 21.69 16.44 5.29
C LYS A 99 20.54 15.52 4.86
N VAL A 100 19.86 15.84 3.75
CA VAL A 100 18.74 15.03 3.25
C VAL A 100 19.23 13.67 2.77
N ARG A 101 20.38 13.63 2.09
CA ARG A 101 21.02 12.37 1.68
C ARG A 101 21.41 11.51 2.86
N ALA A 102 22.05 12.08 3.88
CA ALA A 102 22.43 11.34 5.09
C ALA A 102 21.21 10.79 5.82
N TRP A 103 20.17 11.62 6.03
CA TRP A 103 18.92 11.15 6.64
C TRP A 103 18.29 10.01 5.83
N LEU A 104 18.29 10.15 4.50
CA LEU A 104 17.74 9.13 3.63
C LEU A 104 18.55 7.82 3.66
N GLU A 105 19.87 7.88 3.71
CA GLU A 105 20.71 6.69 3.86
C GLU A 105 20.35 5.93 5.15
N GLU A 106 20.14 6.63 6.26
CA GLU A 106 19.65 6.02 7.50
C GLU A 106 18.23 5.46 7.35
N PHE A 107 17.33 6.20 6.69
CA PHE A 107 15.98 5.74 6.39
C PHE A 107 15.97 4.45 5.54
N GLN A 108 16.86 4.33 4.56
CA GLN A 108 16.97 3.14 3.71
C GLN A 108 17.50 1.93 4.48
N LYS A 109 18.34 2.12 5.52
CA LYS A 109 18.87 1.03 6.37
C LYS A 109 17.81 0.38 7.27
N LEU A 110 16.74 1.09 7.60
CA LEU A 110 15.65 0.54 8.42
C LEU A 110 15.08 -0.75 7.80
N PRO A 111 14.62 -1.74 8.59
CA PRO A 111 14.08 -2.97 8.03
C PRO A 111 12.78 -2.69 7.27
N TYR A 112 12.63 -3.30 6.09
CA TYR A 112 11.37 -3.23 5.36
C TYR A 112 10.42 -4.31 5.90
N LEU A 113 9.35 -3.86 6.56
CA LEU A 113 8.30 -4.74 7.02
C LEU A 113 7.32 -5.03 5.89
N SER A 114 6.89 -6.29 5.79
CA SER A 114 5.82 -6.64 4.86
C SER A 114 4.58 -5.80 5.16
N LEU A 115 4.12 -5.04 4.17
CA LEU A 115 2.96 -4.15 4.29
C LEU A 115 1.66 -4.89 4.58
N TYR A 116 1.66 -6.21 4.41
CA TYR A 116 0.54 -7.09 4.68
C TYR A 116 0.54 -7.68 6.09
N PHE A 117 1.58 -7.44 6.90
CA PHE A 117 1.65 -7.85 8.30
C PHE A 117 0.96 -6.83 9.23
N ASP A 118 0.50 -7.30 10.39
CA ASP A 118 -0.15 -6.45 11.38
C ASP A 118 0.85 -5.46 12.00
N SER A 119 0.57 -4.17 11.82
CA SER A 119 1.41 -3.08 12.32
C SER A 119 0.99 -2.55 13.68
N SER A 120 -0.02 -3.16 14.32
CA SER A 120 -0.54 -2.74 15.63
C SER A 120 0.52 -2.63 16.73
N LYS A 121 1.61 -3.41 16.61
CA LYS A 121 2.73 -3.45 17.57
C LYS A 121 3.80 -2.38 17.34
N ILE A 122 3.73 -1.64 16.24
CA ILE A 122 4.73 -0.62 15.90
C ILE A 122 4.31 0.70 16.54
N HIS A 123 5.25 1.35 17.22
CA HIS A 123 5.00 2.66 17.83
C HIS A 123 4.67 3.69 16.74
N PRO A 124 3.54 4.43 16.82
CA PRO A 124 3.09 5.35 15.76
C PRO A 124 4.12 6.42 15.37
N ASN A 125 4.90 6.91 16.34
CA ASN A 125 5.89 7.97 16.11
C ASN A 125 7.32 7.43 15.89
N SER A 126 7.48 6.18 15.46
CA SER A 126 8.80 5.59 15.17
C SER A 126 9.17 5.75 13.70
N ASP A 127 10.47 5.85 13.41
CA ASP A 127 10.99 5.86 12.03
C ASP A 127 10.58 4.60 11.25
N LEU A 128 10.37 3.48 11.96
CA LEU A 128 9.85 2.24 11.40
C LEU A 128 8.41 2.41 10.90
N MET A 129 7.55 3.12 11.65
CA MET A 129 6.19 3.47 11.21
C MET A 129 6.25 4.41 10.01
N GLU A 130 7.12 5.41 10.02
CA GLU A 130 7.31 6.30 8.88
C GLU A 130 7.71 5.52 7.61
N LYS A 131 8.67 4.59 7.73
CA LYS A 131 9.05 3.70 6.63
C LYS A 131 7.90 2.83 6.14
N ARG A 132 7.07 2.32 7.05
CA ARG A 132 5.85 1.58 6.69
C ARG A 132 4.89 2.47 5.92
N VAL A 133 4.64 3.70 6.37
CA VAL A 133 3.73 4.64 5.68
C VAL A 133 4.22 4.92 4.26
N VAL A 134 5.52 5.17 4.08
CA VAL A 134 6.11 5.33 2.73
C VAL A 134 5.91 4.06 1.90
N GLY A 135 6.10 2.88 2.48
CA GLY A 135 5.84 1.61 1.80
C GLY A 135 4.37 1.44 1.39
N VAL A 136 3.41 1.76 2.26
CA VAL A 136 1.97 1.70 1.98
C VAL A 136 1.61 2.63 0.82
N LEU A 137 2.14 3.85 0.82
CA LEU A 137 1.92 4.81 -0.25
C LEU A 137 2.57 4.34 -1.57
N HIS A 138 3.79 3.81 -1.51
CA HIS A 138 4.46 3.24 -2.68
C HIS A 138 3.65 2.12 -3.30
N GLU A 139 3.08 1.22 -2.49
CA GLU A 139 2.24 0.12 -2.95
C GLU A 139 0.94 0.63 -3.58
N LEU A 140 0.23 1.52 -2.88
CA LEU A 140 -1.02 2.10 -3.38
C LEU A 140 -0.82 2.84 -4.71
N LEU A 141 0.22 3.67 -4.79
CA LEU A 141 0.56 4.38 -6.03
C LEU A 141 1.00 3.40 -7.11
N SER A 142 1.66 2.30 -6.76
CA SER A 142 2.01 1.25 -7.72
C SER A 142 0.79 0.55 -8.33
N LEU A 143 -0.35 0.52 -7.64
CA LEU A 143 -1.61 0.03 -8.21
C LEU A 143 -2.26 1.02 -9.19
N THR A 144 -1.91 2.32 -9.12
CA THR A 144 -2.48 3.33 -10.02
C THR A 144 -1.80 3.30 -11.40
N LEU A 145 -2.58 3.58 -12.44
CA LEU A 145 -2.12 3.61 -13.84
C LEU A 145 -0.95 4.58 -14.05
N HIS A 146 -1.04 5.76 -13.44
CA HIS A 146 -0.07 6.85 -13.63
C HIS A 146 0.91 7.01 -12.47
N LYS A 147 0.95 6.07 -11.52
CA LYS A 147 1.77 6.13 -10.30
C LYS A 147 1.58 7.43 -9.48
N LYS A 148 0.37 7.99 -9.51
CA LYS A 148 0.00 9.24 -8.84
C LYS A 148 -1.50 9.25 -8.52
N THR A 149 -1.87 9.97 -7.48
CA THR A 149 -3.27 10.25 -7.12
C THR A 149 -3.37 11.58 -6.39
N LYS A 150 -4.57 12.11 -6.20
CA LYS A 150 -4.79 13.32 -5.40
C LYS A 150 -4.71 12.99 -3.91
N ARG A 151 -4.01 13.82 -3.14
CA ARG A 151 -3.91 13.67 -1.67
C ARG A 151 -5.28 13.53 -0.99
N ASN A 152 -6.29 14.28 -1.44
CA ASN A 152 -7.63 14.23 -0.85
C ASN A 152 -8.32 12.86 -1.01
N TYR A 153 -7.92 12.06 -2.00
CA TYR A 153 -8.48 10.72 -2.23
C TYR A 153 -7.97 9.73 -1.19
N LEU A 154 -6.76 9.94 -0.68
CA LEU A 154 -6.17 9.13 0.40
C LEU A 154 -6.87 9.33 1.74
N ARG A 155 -7.57 10.46 1.93
CA ARG A 155 -8.25 10.77 3.20
C ARG A 155 -9.30 9.72 3.57
N GLY A 156 -10.02 9.19 2.59
CA GLY A 156 -11.03 8.13 2.83
C GLY A 156 -10.42 6.76 3.15
N LEU A 157 -9.12 6.58 2.90
CA LEU A 157 -8.38 5.36 3.22
C LEU A 157 -7.50 5.49 4.47
N ARG A 158 -7.47 6.67 5.10
CA ARG A 158 -6.53 6.98 6.19
C ARG A 158 -6.63 5.99 7.33
N ASP A 159 -7.84 5.77 7.83
CA ASP A 159 -8.08 4.90 8.97
C ASP A 159 -7.80 3.44 8.61
N GLU A 160 -8.19 3.01 7.41
CA GLU A 160 -7.99 1.63 6.95
C GLU A 160 -6.51 1.28 6.78
N LEU A 161 -5.71 2.20 6.23
CA LEU A 161 -4.30 2.00 5.93
C LEU A 161 -3.35 2.38 7.09
N ASN A 162 -3.90 2.83 8.22
CA ASN A 162 -3.14 3.39 9.35
C ASN A 162 -2.20 4.52 8.91
N LEU A 163 -2.72 5.47 8.13
CA LEU A 163 -1.99 6.66 7.72
C LEU A 163 -2.14 7.77 8.78
N PRO A 164 -1.10 8.60 8.99
CA PRO A 164 -1.12 9.70 9.96
C PRO A 164 -2.09 10.82 9.59
#